data_AF-A0AAD8AIX0-F1
#
_entry.id   AF-A0AAD8AIX0-F1
#
_cell.length_a   1.000
_cell.length_b   1.000
_cell.length_c   1.000
_cell.angle_alpha   90.00
_cell.angle_beta   90.00
_cell.angle_gamma   90.00
#
_symmetry.space_group_name_H-M   'P 1'
#
loop_
_entity.id
_entity.type
_entity.pdbx_description
1 polymer ?
#
loop_
_entity_poly.entity_id
_entity_poly.type
_entity_poly.pdbx_seq_one_letter_code
_entity_poly.pdbx_strand_id
1 'polypeptide(L)'
;MDIYQCVVPLYNASKVWGLSPFEIIRINDKDNCMKRLRISTIGILYSIFMCILITISVLYVLITKSSYYLEKDFSANAISLVISFLSLTSSALSAEIGCVLNRERLLFLLETIFEFETIFHRHRFNTFIKFEIFIAYTTIILLSIYDIWLWGIYYRLDLDFFPYLLIHFIMITMIIQYTNIIYLTYDNFKFMNLSLVKDISKMYKIRPYVNKNNVFVLSHKRELIDMTNSDINKNSITCQGIRNNFVSKLRDYRRYHYALHNICDDVNKVFGFQIIFFVLTFFISITRDIFYGLYFVLTVNSEVRGSVLVVVEQFCWTMIMVVELIAITVVCHLACAEAMHTGVILRNILFHEPLNTMLSAEIQVFLEQIHNRPLRYSACGLFNIDLAMLCSFIGTVATYIIVLIQ
;
A
#
# COMPACT_ATOMS: atom_id res chain seq x y z
N MET A 1 13.06 -9.22 22.28
CA MET A 1 13.23 -8.00 21.45
C MET A 1 11.86 -7.65 20.88
N ASP A 2 11.45 -6.38 20.90
CA ASP A 2 10.05 -5.99 20.69
C ASP A 2 9.56 -6.20 19.26
N ILE A 3 8.84 -7.29 19.05
CA ILE A 3 8.33 -7.81 17.78
C ILE A 3 7.29 -6.88 17.12
N TYR A 4 6.81 -5.87 17.85
CA TYR A 4 5.80 -4.91 17.39
C TYR A 4 6.35 -3.66 16.71
N GLN A 5 7.67 -3.55 16.58
CA GLN A 5 8.32 -2.29 16.23
C GLN A 5 7.93 -1.71 14.87
N CYS A 6 7.64 -2.51 13.85
CA CYS A 6 7.27 -2.03 12.51
C CYS A 6 5.83 -1.50 12.44
N VAL A 7 4.89 -2.14 13.13
CA VAL A 7 3.46 -1.76 13.09
C VAL A 7 3.11 -0.68 14.12
N VAL A 8 3.91 -0.54 15.20
CA VAL A 8 3.67 0.44 16.28
C VAL A 8 3.62 1.90 15.81
N PRO A 9 4.50 2.41 14.94
CA PRO A 9 4.41 3.78 14.45
C PRO A 9 3.10 4.03 13.71
N LEU A 10 2.71 3.09 12.86
CA LEU A 10 1.48 3.15 12.07
C LEU A 10 0.24 3.11 12.99
N TYR A 11 0.26 2.20 13.97
CA TYR A 11 -0.76 2.08 15.01
C TYR A 11 -0.86 3.35 15.87
N ASN A 12 0.26 3.96 16.26
CA ASN A 12 0.24 5.18 17.06
C ASN A 12 -0.34 6.35 16.27
N ALA A 13 0.04 6.51 15.00
CA ALA A 13 -0.52 7.53 14.12
C ALA A 13 -2.03 7.33 13.91
N SER A 14 -2.48 6.09 13.67
CA SER A 14 -3.90 5.77 13.49
C SER A 14 -4.73 5.97 14.76
N LYS A 15 -4.12 5.76 15.94
CA LYS A 15 -4.81 5.89 17.23
C LYS A 15 -5.20 7.34 17.52
N VAL A 16 -4.38 8.31 17.12
CA VAL A 16 -4.65 9.75 17.30
C VAL A 16 -5.99 10.14 16.67
N TRP A 17 -6.35 9.51 15.56
CA TRP A 17 -7.56 9.87 14.80
C TRP A 17 -8.75 8.94 15.05
N GLY A 18 -8.62 7.98 15.98
CA GLY A 18 -9.67 6.99 16.23
C GLY A 18 -9.81 5.93 15.15
N LEU A 19 -8.82 5.78 14.26
CA LEU A 19 -8.81 4.77 13.20
C LEU A 19 -8.42 3.37 13.70
N SER A 20 -7.78 3.28 14.87
CA SER A 20 -7.35 2.01 15.45
C SER A 20 -7.79 1.86 16.91
N PRO A 21 -8.94 1.21 17.18
CA PRO A 21 -9.42 0.95 18.54
C PRO A 21 -8.71 -0.24 19.21
N PHE A 22 -7.44 -0.49 18.88
CA PHE A 22 -6.71 -1.65 19.39
C PHE A 22 -5.89 -1.26 20.63
N GLU A 23 -5.57 -2.24 21.45
CA GLU A 23 -4.68 -2.15 22.59
C GLU A 23 -3.69 -3.31 22.53
N ILE A 24 -2.42 -2.99 22.76
CA ILE A 24 -1.35 -4.00 22.73
C ILE A 24 -1.29 -4.63 24.12
N ILE A 25 -1.83 -5.84 24.25
CA ILE A 25 -1.77 -6.61 25.50
C ILE A 25 -0.51 -7.46 25.49
N ARG A 26 0.25 -7.45 26.59
CA ARG A 26 1.36 -8.39 26.81
C ARG A 26 0.81 -9.64 27.46
N ILE A 27 0.85 -10.76 26.74
CA ILE A 27 0.58 -12.08 27.31
C ILE A 27 1.93 -12.64 27.75
N ASN A 28 2.11 -12.75 29.06
CA ASN A 28 3.25 -13.46 29.61
C ASN A 28 2.90 -14.95 29.64
N ASP A 29 3.47 -15.72 28.72
CA ASP A 29 3.53 -17.18 28.86
C ASP A 29 4.92 -17.57 29.38
N LYS A 30 5.01 -18.68 30.11
CA LYS A 30 6.10 -18.98 31.06
C LYS A 30 7.53 -18.94 30.50
N ASP A 31 7.72 -18.97 29.18
CA ASP A 31 9.03 -18.82 28.53
C ASP A 31 9.08 -17.78 27.37
N ASN A 32 7.96 -17.10 27.03
CA ASN A 32 7.93 -16.11 25.95
C ASN A 32 6.91 -14.99 26.22
N CYS A 33 7.38 -13.73 26.12
CA CYS A 33 6.49 -12.56 26.15
C CYS A 33 5.93 -12.31 24.74
N MET A 34 4.72 -12.81 24.47
CA MET A 34 4.00 -12.53 23.23
C MET A 34 3.10 -11.32 23.48
N LYS A 35 3.25 -10.25 22.71
CA LYS A 35 2.20 -9.20 22.68
C LYS A 35 1.15 -9.61 21.65
N ARG A 36 -0.10 -9.22 21.87
CA ARG A 36 -1.24 -9.45 20.96
C ARG A 36 -2.06 -8.17 20.88
N LEU A 37 -2.62 -7.86 19.71
CA LEU A 37 -3.53 -6.73 19.56
C LEU A 37 -4.94 -7.19 19.95
N ARG A 38 -5.58 -6.49 20.89
CA ARG A 38 -6.97 -6.73 21.25
C ARG A 38 -7.78 -5.47 21.00
N ILE A 39 -9.03 -5.62 20.60
CA ILE A 39 -9.94 -4.49 20.52
C ILE A 39 -10.23 -3.97 21.93
N SER A 40 -9.98 -2.68 22.16
CA SER A 40 -10.24 -2.00 23.43
C SER A 40 -11.60 -1.32 23.37
N THR A 41 -12.43 -1.50 24.41
CA THR A 41 -13.76 -0.86 24.51
C THR A 41 -13.66 0.66 24.55
N ILE A 42 -12.61 1.19 25.19
CA ILE A 42 -12.28 2.62 25.23
C ILE A 42 -11.91 3.12 23.83
N GLY A 43 -11.12 2.33 23.09
CA GLY A 43 -10.79 2.64 21.69
C GLY A 43 -12.02 2.69 20.79
N ILE A 44 -12.97 1.76 20.97
CA ILE A 44 -14.25 1.77 20.23
C ILE A 44 -15.06 3.02 20.55
N LEU A 45 -15.22 3.35 21.84
CA LEU A 45 -15.95 4.56 22.26
C LEU A 45 -15.32 5.83 21.67
N TYR A 46 -13.98 5.90 21.64
CA TYR A 46 -13.26 7.00 21.01
C TYR A 46 -13.47 7.05 19.49
N SER A 47 -13.48 5.90 18.81
CA SER A 47 -13.73 5.83 17.36
C SER A 47 -15.16 6.28 17.03
N ILE A 48 -16.15 5.89 17.84
CA ILE A 48 -17.55 6.34 17.72
C ILE A 48 -17.64 7.85 17.95
N PHE A 49 -16.98 8.36 19.00
CA PHE A 49 -16.92 9.79 19.26
C PHE A 49 -16.33 10.57 18.08
N MET A 50 -15.24 10.08 17.48
CA MET A 50 -14.64 10.70 16.30
C MET A 50 -15.57 10.66 15.08
N CYS A 51 -16.32 9.57 14.86
CA CYS A 51 -17.33 9.53 13.79
C CYS A 51 -18.46 10.55 14.02
N ILE A 52 -18.96 10.67 15.25
CA ILE A 52 -19.96 11.68 15.61
C ILE A 52 -19.39 13.09 15.41
N LEU A 53 -18.13 13.32 15.78
CA LEU A 53 -17.46 14.60 15.57
C LEU A 53 -17.33 14.93 14.07
N ILE A 54 -16.92 13.98 13.24
CA ILE A 54 -16.78 14.16 11.78
C ILE A 54 -18.14 14.47 11.16
N THR A 55 -19.18 13.67 11.45
CA THR A 55 -20.54 13.91 10.94
C THR A 55 -21.09 15.28 11.32
N ILE A 56 -20.97 15.68 12.59
CA ILE A 56 -21.40 17.01 13.04
C ILE A 56 -20.60 18.11 12.32
N SER A 57 -19.29 17.93 12.19
CA SER A 57 -18.40 18.90 11.55
C SER A 57 -18.76 19.09 10.07
N VAL A 58 -19.06 18.00 9.37
CA VAL A 58 -19.53 18.04 7.98
C VAL A 58 -20.86 18.77 7.91
N LEU A 59 -21.85 18.38 8.72
CA LEU A 59 -23.17 19.02 8.72
C LEU A 59 -23.08 20.52 9.01
N TYR A 60 -22.23 20.94 9.96
CA TYR A 60 -21.98 22.34 10.26
C TYR A 60 -21.48 23.09 9.02
N VAL A 61 -20.43 22.60 8.36
CA VAL A 61 -19.87 23.21 7.14
C VAL A 61 -20.89 23.23 6.00
N LEU A 62 -21.73 22.19 5.88
CA LEU A 62 -22.80 22.16 4.87
C LEU A 62 -23.81 23.29 5.12
N ILE A 63 -24.23 23.48 6.36
CA ILE A 63 -25.21 24.49 6.75
C ILE A 63 -24.64 25.89 6.57
N THR A 64 -23.44 26.18 7.07
CA THR A 64 -22.81 27.51 6.96
C THR A 64 -22.52 27.91 5.53
N LYS A 65 -22.00 26.99 4.70
CA LYS A 65 -21.80 27.29 3.27
C LYS A 65 -23.12 27.46 2.54
N SER A 66 -24.12 26.62 2.80
CA SER A 66 -25.42 26.77 2.13
C SER A 66 -26.09 28.10 2.46
N SER A 67 -26.06 28.55 3.71
CA SER A 67 -26.61 29.86 4.08
C SER A 67 -25.86 31.02 3.42
N TYR A 68 -24.52 30.96 3.38
CA TYR A 68 -23.70 31.98 2.72
C TYR A 68 -24.00 32.11 1.22
N TYR A 69 -24.16 30.98 0.52
CA TYR A 69 -24.39 30.97 -0.91
C TYR A 69 -25.86 31.22 -1.31
N LEU A 70 -26.82 31.02 -0.39
CA LEU A 70 -28.22 31.43 -0.58
C LEU A 70 -28.37 32.97 -0.61
N GLU A 71 -27.46 33.71 0.02
CA GLU A 71 -27.48 35.18 0.08
C GLU A 71 -26.79 35.86 -1.12
N LYS A 72 -26.01 35.13 -1.94
CA LYS A 72 -25.28 35.67 -3.11
C LYS A 72 -25.76 35.04 -4.42
N ASP A 73 -25.55 35.73 -5.55
CA ASP A 73 -25.98 35.28 -6.89
C ASP A 73 -25.58 33.82 -7.17
N PHE A 74 -26.57 33.05 -7.65
CA PHE A 74 -26.65 31.60 -7.51
C PHE A 74 -25.79 30.80 -8.52
N SER A 75 -25.35 31.37 -9.64
CA SER A 75 -24.85 30.55 -10.77
C SER A 75 -23.46 29.95 -10.58
N ALA A 76 -22.40 30.76 -10.44
CA ALA A 76 -21.02 30.26 -10.26
C ALA A 76 -20.76 29.70 -8.86
N ASN A 77 -21.44 30.27 -7.87
CA ASN A 77 -21.35 29.91 -6.47
C ASN A 77 -22.00 28.55 -6.15
N ALA A 78 -23.08 28.17 -6.83
CA ALA A 78 -23.72 26.87 -6.64
C ALA A 78 -22.81 25.71 -7.08
N ILE A 79 -22.07 25.87 -8.18
CA ILE A 79 -21.12 24.84 -8.66
C ILE A 79 -20.01 24.61 -7.63
N SER A 80 -19.45 25.68 -7.07
CA SER A 80 -18.45 25.63 -6.00
C SER A 80 -18.95 24.91 -4.74
N LEU A 81 -20.19 25.21 -4.35
CA LEU A 81 -20.86 24.59 -3.21
C LEU A 81 -21.08 23.10 -3.43
N VAL A 82 -21.59 22.71 -4.60
CA VAL A 82 -21.83 21.29 -4.94
C VAL A 82 -20.52 20.51 -4.92
N ILE A 83 -19.47 21.04 -5.57
CA ILE A 83 -18.12 20.45 -5.58
C ILE A 83 -17.58 20.27 -4.15
N SER A 84 -17.70 21.31 -3.32
CA SER A 84 -17.26 21.26 -1.92
C SER A 84 -18.04 20.21 -1.12
N PHE A 85 -19.34 20.06 -1.37
CA PHE A 85 -20.19 19.06 -0.71
C PHE A 85 -19.82 17.64 -1.11
N LEU A 86 -19.64 17.39 -2.41
CA LEU A 86 -19.22 16.08 -2.90
C LEU A 86 -17.87 15.68 -2.31
N SER A 87 -16.88 16.58 -2.32
CA SER A 87 -15.54 16.31 -1.78
C SER A 87 -15.52 16.11 -0.26
N LEU A 88 -16.33 16.86 0.49
CA LEU A 88 -16.37 16.75 1.94
C LEU A 88 -17.08 15.46 2.38
N THR A 89 -18.18 15.12 1.72
CA THR A 89 -18.96 13.90 2.01
C THR A 89 -18.21 12.64 1.60
N SER A 90 -17.51 12.62 0.46
CA SER A 90 -16.67 11.49 0.06
C SER A 90 -15.56 11.20 1.07
N SER A 91 -14.84 12.24 1.49
CA SER A 91 -13.74 12.09 2.46
C SER A 91 -14.25 11.69 3.85
N ALA A 92 -15.39 12.22 4.29
CA ALA A 92 -16.03 11.81 5.55
C ALA A 92 -16.48 10.33 5.51
N LEU A 93 -17.12 9.89 4.44
CA LEU A 93 -17.50 8.49 4.25
C LEU A 93 -16.28 7.57 4.27
N SER A 94 -15.18 7.97 3.63
CA SER A 94 -13.93 7.21 3.66
C SER A 94 -13.39 7.02 5.09
N ALA A 95 -13.46 8.06 5.91
CA ALA A 95 -13.03 8.05 7.31
C ALA A 95 -13.93 7.17 8.17
N GLU A 96 -15.26 7.32 8.04
CA GLU A 96 -16.24 6.54 8.79
C GLU A 96 -16.16 5.04 8.48
N ILE A 97 -16.02 4.69 7.19
CA ILE A 97 -15.82 3.30 6.76
C ILE A 97 -14.53 2.73 7.35
N GLY A 98 -13.45 3.52 7.38
CA GLY A 98 -12.18 3.19 8.03
C GLY A 98 -12.35 2.91 9.53
N CYS A 99 -13.02 3.80 10.26
CA CYS A 99 -13.24 3.72 11.70
C CYS A 99 -14.18 2.56 12.11
N VAL A 100 -15.26 2.33 11.35
CA VAL A 100 -16.39 1.49 11.79
C VAL A 100 -16.34 0.08 11.20
N LEU A 101 -16.21 -0.04 9.88
CA LEU A 101 -16.46 -1.30 9.16
C LEU A 101 -15.22 -2.18 9.06
N ASN A 102 -14.04 -1.56 9.04
CA ASN A 102 -12.80 -2.26 8.67
C ASN A 102 -11.88 -2.60 9.86
N ARG A 103 -12.27 -2.24 11.08
CA ARG A 103 -11.46 -2.43 12.29
C ARG A 103 -11.08 -3.89 12.58
N GLU A 104 -12.02 -4.83 12.47
CA GLU A 104 -11.74 -6.25 12.75
C GLU A 104 -10.88 -6.89 11.67
N ARG A 105 -11.12 -6.49 10.41
CA ARG A 105 -10.34 -6.96 9.26
C ARG A 105 -8.94 -6.38 9.24
N LEU A 106 -8.78 -5.11 9.60
CA LEU A 106 -7.47 -4.46 9.75
C LEU A 106 -6.67 -5.11 10.89
N LEU A 107 -7.30 -5.44 12.01
CA LEU A 107 -6.68 -6.18 13.10
C LEU A 107 -6.17 -7.55 12.63
N PHE A 108 -7.03 -8.32 11.97
CA PHE A 108 -6.67 -9.64 11.43
C PHE A 108 -5.53 -9.53 10.41
N LEU A 109 -5.57 -8.52 9.54
CA LEU A 109 -4.55 -8.27 8.54
C LEU A 109 -3.19 -7.92 9.17
N LEU A 110 -3.19 -7.06 10.20
CA LEU A 110 -1.98 -6.72 10.94
C LEU A 110 -1.43 -7.91 11.74
N GLU A 111 -2.29 -8.74 12.34
CA GLU A 111 -1.87 -9.99 13.01
C GLU A 111 -1.27 -10.98 12.01
N THR A 112 -1.88 -11.13 10.83
CA THR A 112 -1.39 -12.04 9.79
C THR A 112 -0.03 -11.57 9.27
N ILE A 113 0.12 -10.28 8.97
CA ILE A 113 1.41 -9.71 8.56
C ILE A 113 2.45 -9.85 9.66
N PHE A 114 2.06 -9.69 10.93
CA PHE A 114 2.94 -9.87 12.07
C PHE A 114 3.48 -11.30 12.16
N GLU A 115 2.63 -12.32 12.03
CA GLU A 115 3.08 -13.72 11.98
C GLU A 115 4.14 -13.92 10.90
N PHE A 116 3.94 -13.32 9.73
CA PHE A 116 4.94 -13.32 8.67
C PHE A 116 6.24 -12.60 9.06
N GLU A 117 6.19 -11.41 9.63
CA GLU A 117 7.40 -10.67 10.04
C GLU A 117 8.19 -11.39 11.14
N THR A 118 7.51 -12.05 12.08
CA THR A 118 8.17 -12.80 13.17
C THR A 118 9.09 -13.91 12.64
N ILE A 119 8.70 -14.53 11.52
CA ILE A 119 9.47 -15.60 10.87
C ILE A 119 10.78 -15.05 10.26
N PHE A 120 10.86 -13.76 9.93
CA PHE A 120 11.99 -13.20 9.16
C PHE A 120 12.87 -12.18 9.90
N HIS A 121 12.61 -11.90 11.19
CA HIS A 121 13.45 -11.05 12.06
C HIS A 121 13.91 -9.72 11.41
N ARG A 122 12.98 -8.91 10.89
CA ARG A 122 13.30 -7.75 10.04
C ARG A 122 13.26 -6.42 10.81
N HIS A 123 14.42 -5.78 11.03
CA HIS A 123 14.53 -4.52 11.80
C HIS A 123 14.62 -3.22 10.97
N ARG A 124 15.05 -3.27 9.70
CA ARG A 124 15.31 -2.07 8.87
C ARG A 124 14.04 -1.30 8.46
N PHE A 125 12.89 -1.98 8.50
CA PHE A 125 11.62 -1.48 8.00
C PHE A 125 11.00 -0.39 8.91
N ASN A 126 11.15 -0.54 10.24
CA ASN A 126 10.62 0.41 11.23
C ASN A 126 11.13 1.84 11.03
N THR A 127 12.43 2.02 10.76
CA THR A 127 13.03 3.35 10.61
C THR A 127 12.48 4.08 9.38
N PHE A 128 12.19 3.35 8.30
CA PHE A 128 11.65 3.93 7.07
C PHE A 128 10.21 4.42 7.29
N ILE A 129 9.33 3.61 7.88
CA ILE A 129 7.94 4.01 8.15
C ILE A 129 7.90 5.23 9.07
N LYS A 130 8.71 5.25 10.13
CA LYS A 130 8.78 6.41 11.05
C LYS A 130 9.18 7.69 10.31
N PHE A 131 10.13 7.59 9.40
CA PHE A 131 10.59 8.72 8.61
C PHE A 131 9.53 9.20 7.61
N GLU A 132 8.84 8.27 6.94
CA GLU A 132 7.73 8.59 6.04
C GLU A 132 6.59 9.30 6.79
N ILE A 133 6.14 8.74 7.92
CA ILE A 133 5.14 9.35 8.80
C ILE A 133 5.62 10.74 9.24
N PHE A 134 6.86 10.87 9.71
CA PHE A 134 7.40 12.14 10.16
C PHE A 134 7.37 13.20 9.04
N ILE A 135 7.80 12.86 7.82
CA ILE A 135 7.74 13.76 6.67
C ILE A 135 6.30 14.16 6.39
N ALA A 136 5.38 13.20 6.26
CA ALA A 136 4.00 13.48 5.89
C ALA A 136 3.31 14.40 6.92
N TYR A 137 3.43 14.10 8.21
CA TYR A 137 2.85 14.95 9.25
C TYR A 137 3.51 16.34 9.30
N THR A 138 4.83 16.43 9.09
CA THR A 138 5.52 17.72 9.03
C THR A 138 5.04 18.55 7.84
N THR A 139 4.90 17.95 6.66
CA THR A 139 4.40 18.65 5.47
C THR A 139 2.97 19.16 5.65
N ILE A 140 2.10 18.34 6.25
CA ILE A 140 0.71 18.75 6.51
C ILE A 140 0.67 19.88 7.54
N ILE A 141 1.42 19.77 8.64
CA ILE A 141 1.44 20.81 9.67
C ILE A 141 1.93 22.14 9.09
N LEU A 142 2.98 22.12 8.26
CA LEU A 142 3.50 23.34 7.63
C LEU A 142 2.46 23.97 6.69
N LEU A 143 1.77 23.18 5.87
CA LEU A 143 0.68 23.68 5.03
C LEU A 143 -0.49 24.19 5.86
N SER A 144 -0.89 23.47 6.92
CA SER A 144 -1.93 23.91 7.84
C SER A 144 -1.63 25.26 8.48
N ILE A 145 -0.37 25.49 8.88
CA ILE A 145 0.09 26.77 9.44
C ILE A 145 -0.01 27.86 8.37
N TYR A 146 0.41 27.56 7.14
CA TYR A 146 0.32 28.48 6.01
C TYR A 146 -1.14 28.84 5.70
N ASP A 147 -2.05 27.86 5.72
CA ASP A 147 -3.48 28.06 5.50
C ASP A 147 -4.08 28.94 6.60
N ILE A 148 -3.83 28.62 7.88
CA ILE A 148 -4.31 29.43 9.00
C ILE A 148 -3.83 30.88 8.89
N TRP A 149 -2.56 31.06 8.50
CA TRP A 149 -1.98 32.39 8.28
C TRP A 149 -2.66 33.12 7.12
N LEU A 150 -2.86 32.44 5.98
CA LEU A 150 -3.49 33.00 4.79
C LEU A 150 -4.94 33.39 5.04
N TRP A 151 -5.75 32.48 5.58
CA TRP A 151 -7.16 32.71 5.90
C TRP A 151 -7.35 33.76 6.99
N GLY A 152 -6.47 33.78 7.99
CA GLY A 152 -6.48 34.77 9.07
C GLY A 152 -6.25 36.20 8.58
N ILE A 153 -5.37 36.40 7.60
CA ILE A 153 -5.05 37.73 7.04
C ILE A 153 -6.13 38.20 6.06
N TYR A 154 -6.59 37.33 5.17
CA TYR A 154 -7.40 37.75 4.02
C TYR A 154 -8.91 37.55 4.19
N TYR A 155 -9.36 36.58 4.99
CA TYR A 155 -10.76 36.14 4.96
C TYR A 155 -11.47 36.07 6.31
N ARG A 156 -10.81 36.48 7.41
CA ARG A 156 -11.26 36.27 8.80
C ARG A 156 -11.37 34.76 9.08
N LEU A 157 -10.65 34.28 10.08
CA LEU A 157 -10.63 32.85 10.42
C LEU A 157 -12.03 32.38 10.85
N ASP A 158 -12.75 31.77 9.92
CA ASP A 158 -14.03 31.12 10.18
C ASP A 158 -13.83 29.73 10.78
N LEU A 159 -14.73 29.33 11.68
CA LEU A 159 -14.70 28.04 12.35
C LEU A 159 -14.85 26.85 11.39
N ASP A 160 -15.34 27.09 10.17
CA ASP A 160 -15.50 26.12 9.10
C ASP A 160 -14.16 25.50 8.64
N PHE A 161 -13.02 26.13 8.93
CA PHE A 161 -11.69 25.66 8.50
C PHE A 161 -11.25 24.38 9.22
N PHE A 162 -11.51 24.25 10.53
CA PHE A 162 -11.02 23.13 11.34
C PHE A 162 -11.54 21.74 10.90
N PRO A 163 -12.83 21.58 10.52
CA PRO A 163 -13.34 20.35 9.91
C PRO A 163 -12.56 19.88 8.69
N TYR A 164 -12.22 20.80 7.77
CA TYR A 164 -11.45 20.46 6.58
C TYR A 164 -10.08 19.92 6.96
N LEU A 165 -9.40 20.60 7.89
CA LEU A 165 -8.08 20.18 8.34
C LEU A 165 -8.09 18.75 8.91
N LEU A 166 -9.04 18.48 9.81
CA LEU A 166 -9.18 17.17 10.44
C LEU A 166 -9.39 16.05 9.42
N ILE A 167 -10.21 16.29 8.40
CA ILE A 167 -10.49 15.31 7.34
C ILE A 167 -9.25 15.02 6.49
N HIS A 168 -8.45 16.05 6.15
CA HIS A 168 -7.20 15.84 5.40
C HIS A 168 -6.20 15.00 6.20
N PHE A 169 -6.02 15.27 7.49
CA PHE A 169 -5.16 14.46 8.35
C PHE A 169 -5.59 12.99 8.40
N ILE A 170 -6.89 12.74 8.50
CA ILE A 170 -7.44 11.38 8.51
C ILE A 170 -7.18 10.68 7.17
N MET A 171 -7.49 11.34 6.06
CA MET A 171 -7.32 10.79 4.72
C MET A 171 -5.86 10.42 4.44
N ILE A 172 -4.92 11.32 4.74
CA ILE A 172 -3.49 11.08 4.53
C ILE A 172 -3.01 9.92 5.42
N THR A 173 -3.47 9.87 6.67
CA THR A 173 -3.16 8.74 7.56
C THR A 173 -3.67 7.41 7.00
N MET A 174 -4.85 7.39 6.37
CA MET A 174 -5.40 6.21 5.71
C MET A 174 -4.60 5.79 4.48
N ILE A 175 -4.15 6.75 3.67
CA ILE A 175 -3.31 6.47 2.50
C ILE A 175 -1.95 5.92 2.93
N ILE A 176 -1.31 6.52 3.94
CA ILE A 176 -0.03 6.03 4.48
C ILE A 176 -0.17 4.60 5.03
N GLN A 177 -1.29 4.27 5.68
CA GLN A 177 -1.56 2.88 6.11
C GLN A 177 -1.64 1.93 4.93
N TYR A 178 -2.41 2.30 3.91
CA TYR A 178 -2.58 1.48 2.72
C TYR A 178 -1.25 1.24 2.00
N THR A 179 -0.49 2.30 1.71
CA THR A 179 0.80 2.19 1.00
C THR A 179 1.81 1.37 1.78
N ASN A 180 1.91 1.55 3.11
CA ASN A 180 2.82 0.79 3.94
C ASN A 180 2.47 -0.71 4.00
N ILE A 181 1.19 -1.04 4.08
CA ILE A 181 0.74 -2.43 4.06
C ILE A 181 1.07 -3.10 2.72
N ILE A 182 0.88 -2.40 1.61
CA ILE A 182 1.23 -2.97 0.29
C ILE A 182 2.74 -3.08 0.14
N TYR A 183 3.50 -2.08 0.58
CA TYR A 183 4.95 -2.13 0.56
C TYR A 183 5.50 -3.30 1.40
N LEU A 184 4.89 -3.60 2.55
CA LEU A 184 5.17 -4.81 3.33
C LEU A 184 4.94 -6.09 2.52
N THR A 185 3.80 -6.20 1.82
CA THR A 185 3.53 -7.37 0.98
C THR A 185 4.52 -7.50 -0.17
N TYR A 186 4.89 -6.39 -0.84
CA TYR A 186 5.94 -6.34 -1.86
C TYR A 186 7.28 -6.85 -1.31
N ASP A 187 7.71 -6.34 -0.15
CA ASP A 187 8.99 -6.70 0.44
C ASP A 187 9.04 -8.16 0.90
N ASN A 188 7.90 -8.74 1.26
CA ASN A 188 7.75 -10.17 1.56
C ASN A 188 7.82 -11.02 0.28
N PHE A 189 7.17 -10.63 -0.82
CA PHE A 189 7.33 -11.31 -2.11
C PHE A 189 8.78 -11.27 -2.59
N LYS A 190 9.43 -10.11 -2.52
CA LYS A 190 10.83 -9.94 -2.89
C LYS A 190 11.75 -10.83 -2.06
N PHE A 191 11.53 -10.87 -0.75
CA PHE A 191 12.32 -11.72 0.13
C PHE A 191 12.13 -13.21 -0.18
N MET A 192 10.89 -13.64 -0.42
CA MET A 192 10.58 -15.01 -0.83
C MET A 192 11.32 -15.36 -2.13
N ASN A 193 11.26 -14.49 -3.14
CA ASN A 193 11.94 -14.67 -4.42
C ASN A 193 13.46 -14.75 -4.25
N LEU A 194 14.06 -13.88 -3.44
CA LEU A 194 15.50 -13.93 -3.12
C LEU A 194 15.88 -15.23 -2.40
N SER A 195 15.05 -15.71 -1.48
CA SER A 195 15.29 -16.94 -0.73
C SER A 195 15.17 -18.17 -1.62
N LEU A 196 14.16 -18.19 -2.50
CA LEU A 196 13.97 -19.20 -3.53
C LEU A 196 15.21 -19.27 -4.44
N VAL A 197 15.67 -18.13 -4.99
CA VAL A 197 16.88 -18.06 -5.83
C VAL A 197 18.12 -18.53 -5.09
N LYS A 198 18.28 -18.16 -3.81
CA LYS A 198 19.41 -18.63 -2.98
C LYS A 198 19.38 -20.14 -2.80
N ASP A 199 18.24 -20.72 -2.44
CA ASP A 199 18.11 -22.17 -2.25
C ASP A 199 18.31 -22.94 -3.55
N ILE A 200 17.82 -22.40 -4.68
CA ILE A 200 18.11 -22.90 -6.02
C ILE A 200 19.61 -22.86 -6.31
N SER A 201 20.28 -21.74 -6.02
CA SER A 201 21.72 -21.62 -6.25
C SER A 201 22.53 -22.61 -5.41
N LYS A 202 22.08 -22.93 -4.19
CA LYS A 202 22.70 -23.98 -3.36
C LYS A 202 22.52 -25.35 -3.99
N MET A 203 21.33 -25.66 -4.50
CA MET A 203 21.07 -26.89 -5.25
C MET A 203 22.00 -27.03 -6.46
N TYR A 204 22.21 -25.93 -7.22
CA TYR A 204 23.15 -25.90 -8.34
C TYR A 204 24.63 -25.99 -7.92
N LYS A 205 25.03 -25.31 -6.84
CA LYS A 205 26.42 -25.35 -6.32
C LYS A 205 26.83 -26.71 -5.75
N ILE A 206 25.88 -27.60 -5.51
CA ILE A 206 26.13 -29.00 -5.13
C ILE A 206 26.35 -29.87 -6.39
N ARG A 207 25.92 -29.42 -7.59
CA ARG A 207 26.17 -30.12 -8.86
C ARG A 207 27.60 -30.07 -9.44
N PRO A 208 28.56 -29.17 -9.11
CA PRO A 208 29.85 -29.15 -9.81
C PRO A 208 30.80 -30.27 -9.37
N TYR A 209 30.33 -31.27 -8.59
CA TYR A 209 31.16 -32.40 -8.18
C TYR A 209 30.70 -33.78 -8.65
N VAL A 210 29.62 -33.87 -9.45
CA VAL A 210 29.11 -35.18 -9.93
C VAL A 210 29.15 -35.32 -11.45
N ASN A 211 29.60 -34.31 -12.20
CA ASN A 211 29.75 -34.45 -13.65
C ASN A 211 31.16 -34.10 -14.13
N LYS A 212 32.16 -34.88 -13.67
CA LYS A 212 33.48 -34.95 -14.32
C LYS A 212 33.55 -36.04 -15.40
N ASN A 213 32.46 -36.78 -15.63
CA ASN A 213 32.35 -37.74 -16.72
C ASN A 213 31.05 -37.47 -17.49
N ASN A 214 31.06 -36.44 -18.34
CA ASN A 214 30.81 -36.59 -19.77
C ASN A 214 30.67 -35.22 -20.45
N VAL A 215 31.65 -34.97 -21.33
CA VAL A 215 31.67 -33.99 -22.43
C VAL A 215 32.02 -32.54 -22.06
N PHE A 216 33.32 -32.26 -22.00
CA PHE A 216 33.92 -31.25 -22.88
C PHE A 216 35.25 -31.79 -23.41
N VAL A 217 35.43 -31.70 -24.72
CA VAL A 217 36.37 -32.50 -25.54
C VAL A 217 37.78 -31.87 -25.60
N LEU A 218 38.79 -32.75 -25.77
CA LEU A 218 40.20 -32.56 -26.15
C LEU A 218 41.24 -32.18 -25.07
N SER A 219 41.82 -33.18 -24.39
CA SER A 219 43.21 -33.60 -24.66
C SER A 219 43.64 -34.80 -23.79
N HIS A 220 44.52 -35.61 -24.38
CA HIS A 220 45.17 -36.82 -23.87
C HIS A 220 45.68 -36.75 -22.41
N LYS A 221 45.16 -37.61 -21.51
CA LYS A 221 45.95 -38.53 -20.66
C LYS A 221 45.03 -39.46 -19.86
N ARG A 222 45.18 -40.78 -20.04
CA ARG A 222 44.55 -41.82 -19.20
C ARG A 222 45.38 -42.00 -17.93
N GLU A 223 44.77 -41.78 -16.76
CA GLU A 223 45.16 -42.45 -15.52
C GLU A 223 43.88 -42.99 -14.86
N LEU A 224 43.86 -44.31 -14.68
CA LEU A 224 42.79 -45.09 -14.07
C LEU A 224 42.80 -44.85 -12.55
N ILE A 225 41.70 -44.33 -12.00
CA ILE A 225 41.42 -44.38 -10.56
C ILE A 225 40.10 -45.14 -10.41
N ASP A 226 40.20 -46.35 -9.86
CA ASP A 226 39.06 -47.18 -9.45
C ASP A 226 38.28 -46.45 -8.35
N MET A 227 37.09 -45.95 -8.68
CA MET A 227 36.12 -45.48 -7.70
C MET A 227 35.22 -46.65 -7.29
N THR A 228 35.29 -47.04 -6.02
CA THR A 228 34.47 -48.08 -5.40
C THR A 228 32.97 -47.76 -5.43
N ASN A 229 32.14 -48.76 -5.72
CA ASN A 229 30.67 -48.66 -5.80
C ASN A 229 29.99 -48.10 -4.52
N SER A 230 30.66 -48.14 -3.36
CA SER A 230 30.15 -47.59 -2.10
C SER A 230 30.07 -46.06 -2.08
N ASP A 231 30.98 -45.36 -2.75
CA ASP A 231 31.04 -43.89 -2.75
C ASP A 231 30.02 -43.29 -3.72
N ILE A 232 29.75 -44.00 -4.82
CA ILE A 232 28.68 -43.66 -5.77
C ILE A 232 27.30 -43.77 -5.09
N ASN A 233 27.09 -44.80 -4.26
CA ASN A 233 25.81 -45.02 -3.58
C ASN A 233 25.57 -44.05 -2.41
N LYS A 234 26.61 -43.66 -1.67
CA LYS A 234 26.49 -42.60 -0.65
C LYS A 234 26.20 -41.23 -1.27
N ASN A 235 26.85 -40.88 -2.37
CA ASN A 235 26.64 -39.60 -3.05
C ASN A 235 25.24 -39.53 -3.70
N SER A 236 24.73 -40.63 -4.25
CA SER A 236 23.38 -40.68 -4.84
C SER A 236 22.27 -40.53 -3.79
N ILE A 237 22.40 -41.20 -2.62
CA ILE A 237 21.44 -41.08 -1.50
C ILE A 237 21.46 -39.66 -0.92
N THR A 238 22.64 -39.05 -0.79
CA THR A 238 22.79 -37.68 -0.27
C THR A 238 22.18 -36.65 -1.24
N CYS A 239 22.40 -36.81 -2.55
CA CYS A 239 21.78 -35.96 -3.58
C CYS A 239 20.25 -36.12 -3.63
N GLN A 240 19.73 -37.34 -3.44
CA GLN A 240 18.28 -37.58 -3.38
C GLN A 240 17.65 -36.95 -2.13
N GLY A 241 18.32 -37.03 -0.97
CA GLY A 241 17.86 -36.39 0.26
C GLY A 241 17.81 -34.86 0.16
N ILE A 242 18.82 -34.24 -0.46
CA ILE A 242 18.86 -32.79 -0.71
C ILE A 242 17.73 -32.37 -1.66
N ARG A 243 17.45 -33.17 -2.71
CA ARG A 243 16.36 -32.90 -3.66
C ARG A 243 14.99 -33.03 -3.02
N ASN A 244 14.76 -34.05 -2.20
CA ASN A 244 13.50 -34.21 -1.47
C ASN A 244 13.28 -33.05 -0.47
N ASN A 245 14.35 -32.58 0.19
CA ASN A 245 14.30 -31.41 1.06
C ASN A 245 14.00 -30.11 0.28
N PHE A 246 14.50 -29.99 -0.96
CA PHE A 246 14.14 -28.86 -1.82
C PHE A 246 12.67 -28.91 -2.25
N VAL A 247 12.13 -30.09 -2.58
CA VAL A 247 10.70 -30.26 -2.90
C VAL A 247 9.82 -29.84 -1.72
N SER A 248 10.17 -30.23 -0.48
CA SER A 248 9.43 -29.77 0.71
C SER A 248 9.51 -28.25 0.89
N LYS A 249 10.70 -27.66 0.72
CA LYS A 249 10.85 -26.19 0.78
C LYS A 249 10.06 -25.47 -0.30
N LEU A 250 10.02 -26.01 -1.53
CA LEU A 250 9.23 -25.45 -2.62
C LEU A 250 7.73 -25.44 -2.27
N ARG A 251 7.25 -26.51 -1.63
CA ARG A 251 5.88 -26.56 -1.11
C ARG A 251 5.61 -25.48 -0.06
N ASP A 252 6.60 -25.19 0.79
CA ASP A 252 6.51 -24.12 1.77
C ASP A 252 6.48 -22.74 1.10
N TYR A 253 7.32 -22.49 0.10
CA TYR A 253 7.27 -21.26 -0.71
C TYR A 253 5.92 -21.09 -1.42
N ARG A 254 5.32 -22.18 -1.94
CA ARG A 254 3.98 -22.13 -2.54
C ARG A 254 2.91 -21.72 -1.53
N ARG A 255 2.93 -22.33 -0.34
CA ARG A 255 2.02 -21.98 0.77
C ARG A 255 2.21 -20.53 1.21
N TYR A 256 3.45 -20.08 1.28
CA TYR A 256 3.81 -18.71 1.60
C TYR A 256 3.24 -17.71 0.59
N HIS A 257 3.45 -17.96 -0.71
CA HIS A 257 2.89 -17.14 -1.79
C HIS A 257 1.34 -17.13 -1.75
N TYR A 258 0.71 -18.27 -1.44
CA TYR A 258 -0.75 -18.34 -1.28
C TYR A 258 -1.24 -17.44 -0.14
N ALA A 259 -0.57 -17.49 1.01
CA ALA A 259 -0.94 -16.69 2.16
C ALA A 259 -0.72 -15.18 1.91
N LEU A 260 0.40 -14.77 1.31
CA LEU A 260 0.61 -13.38 0.89
C LEU A 260 -0.47 -12.89 -0.07
N HIS A 261 -0.88 -13.73 -1.01
CA HIS A 261 -1.96 -13.37 -1.92
C HIS A 261 -3.29 -13.15 -1.17
N ASN A 262 -3.62 -13.99 -0.19
CA ASN A 262 -4.83 -13.79 0.62
C ASN A 262 -4.77 -12.48 1.41
N ILE A 263 -3.61 -12.11 1.95
CA ILE A 263 -3.43 -10.80 2.60
C ILE A 263 -3.76 -9.69 1.62
N CYS A 264 -3.28 -9.76 0.38
CA CYS A 264 -3.57 -8.73 -0.63
C CYS A 264 -5.06 -8.63 -0.98
N ASP A 265 -5.78 -9.76 -1.03
CA ASP A 265 -7.24 -9.74 -1.21
C ASP A 265 -7.95 -9.10 -0.01
N ASP A 266 -7.44 -9.33 1.19
CA ASP A 266 -7.99 -8.70 2.40
C ASP A 266 -7.66 -7.20 2.44
N VAL A 267 -6.49 -6.75 1.95
CA VAL A 267 -6.18 -5.33 1.73
C VAL A 267 -7.23 -4.70 0.81
N ASN A 268 -7.55 -5.34 -0.32
CA ASN A 268 -8.55 -4.84 -1.27
C ASN A 268 -9.93 -4.70 -0.62
N LYS A 269 -10.34 -5.65 0.23
CA LYS A 269 -11.62 -5.59 0.96
C LYS A 269 -11.63 -4.51 2.05
N VAL A 270 -10.49 -4.27 2.69
CA VAL A 270 -10.34 -3.33 3.81
C VAL A 270 -10.21 -1.88 3.34
N PHE A 271 -9.51 -1.64 2.24
CA PHE A 271 -9.23 -0.30 1.75
C PHE A 271 -9.97 0.07 0.45
N GLY A 272 -10.65 -0.88 -0.19
CA GLY A 272 -11.26 -0.68 -1.51
C GLY A 272 -12.20 0.53 -1.57
N PHE A 273 -13.10 0.68 -0.59
CA PHE A 273 -14.01 1.83 -0.53
C PHE A 273 -13.27 3.13 -0.25
N GLN A 274 -12.29 3.11 0.65
CA GLN A 274 -11.50 4.30 0.96
C GLN A 274 -10.71 4.78 -0.26
N ILE A 275 -10.13 3.87 -1.05
CA ILE A 275 -9.45 4.23 -2.30
C ILE A 275 -10.43 4.81 -3.33
N ILE A 276 -11.65 4.28 -3.45
CA ILE A 276 -12.67 4.85 -4.34
C ILE A 276 -12.98 6.30 -3.97
N PHE A 277 -13.26 6.55 -2.69
CA PHE A 277 -13.56 7.90 -2.23
C PHE A 277 -12.37 8.84 -2.33
N PHE A 278 -11.15 8.36 -2.06
CA PHE A 278 -9.93 9.13 -2.29
C PHE A 278 -9.77 9.54 -3.76
N VAL A 279 -9.90 8.59 -4.69
CA VAL A 279 -9.79 8.86 -6.14
C VAL A 279 -10.89 9.82 -6.61
N LEU A 280 -12.11 9.69 -6.07
CA LEU A 280 -13.21 10.62 -6.35
C LEU A 280 -12.90 12.04 -5.84
N THR A 281 -12.47 12.16 -4.58
CA THR A 281 -12.05 13.44 -3.98
C THR A 281 -10.92 14.08 -4.78
N PHE A 282 -9.92 13.30 -5.17
CA PHE A 282 -8.81 13.75 -6.00
C PHE A 282 -9.30 14.32 -7.33
N PHE A 283 -10.14 13.58 -8.04
CA PHE A 283 -10.67 13.99 -9.34
C PHE A 283 -11.48 15.30 -9.26
N ILE A 284 -12.30 15.43 -8.21
CA ILE A 284 -13.07 16.65 -7.95
C ILE A 284 -12.14 17.83 -7.64
N SER A 285 -11.12 17.61 -6.79
CA SER A 285 -10.19 18.65 -6.37
C SER A 285 -9.35 19.16 -7.54
N ILE A 286 -8.72 18.28 -8.31
CA ILE A 286 -7.88 18.69 -9.45
C ILE A 286 -8.70 19.45 -10.51
N THR A 287 -9.92 19.01 -10.80
CA THR A 287 -10.79 19.67 -11.77
C THR A 287 -11.19 21.07 -11.27
N ARG A 288 -11.54 21.19 -9.99
CA ARG A 288 -11.86 22.46 -9.34
C ARG A 288 -10.67 23.42 -9.37
N ASP A 289 -9.49 22.96 -8.99
CA ASP A 289 -8.29 23.80 -8.85
C ASP A 289 -7.80 24.31 -10.20
N ILE A 290 -7.88 23.47 -11.25
CA ILE A 290 -7.59 23.90 -12.62
C ILE A 290 -8.61 24.94 -13.09
N PHE A 291 -9.91 24.72 -12.85
CA PHE A 291 -10.95 25.67 -13.25
C PHE A 291 -10.75 27.05 -12.61
N TYR A 292 -10.54 27.09 -11.29
CA TYR A 292 -10.28 28.36 -10.59
C TYR A 292 -8.95 28.99 -10.99
N GLY A 293 -7.91 28.19 -11.21
CA GLY A 293 -6.62 28.66 -11.71
C GLY A 293 -6.74 29.32 -13.08
N LEU A 294 -7.47 28.72 -14.02
CA LEU A 294 -7.73 29.29 -15.35
C LEU A 294 -8.59 30.56 -15.26
N TYR A 295 -9.68 30.52 -14.50
CA TYR A 295 -10.53 31.70 -14.27
C TYR A 295 -9.71 32.88 -13.70
N PHE A 296 -8.82 32.59 -12.75
CA PHE A 296 -7.92 33.58 -12.16
C PHE A 296 -6.99 34.21 -13.22
N VAL A 297 -6.32 33.38 -14.03
CA VAL A 297 -5.40 33.85 -15.08
C VAL A 297 -6.11 34.67 -16.16
N LEU A 298 -7.34 34.31 -16.52
CA LEU A 298 -8.09 34.96 -17.61
C LEU A 298 -8.81 36.24 -17.18
N THR A 299 -9.18 36.38 -15.89
CA THR A 299 -10.10 37.44 -15.43
C THR A 299 -9.43 38.50 -14.56
N VAL A 300 -8.31 38.18 -13.89
CA VAL A 300 -7.74 39.08 -12.88
C VAL A 300 -6.62 39.94 -13.46
N ASN A 301 -6.87 41.25 -13.57
CA ASN A 301 -5.81 42.26 -13.66
C ASN A 301 -4.99 42.24 -12.36
N SER A 302 -3.67 42.30 -12.50
CA SER A 302 -2.59 41.96 -11.56
C SER A 302 -2.54 42.65 -10.17
N GLU A 303 -3.64 43.20 -9.65
CA GLU A 303 -3.63 44.06 -8.45
C GLU A 303 -4.05 43.37 -7.14
N VAL A 304 -4.65 42.17 -7.17
CA VAL A 304 -5.12 41.48 -5.94
C VAL A 304 -4.15 40.36 -5.52
N ARG A 305 -3.10 40.74 -4.78
CA ARG A 305 -2.06 39.83 -4.26
C ARG A 305 -2.61 38.67 -3.40
N GLY A 306 -3.72 38.89 -2.69
CA GLY A 306 -4.38 37.85 -1.88
C GLY A 306 -4.93 36.68 -2.70
N SER A 307 -5.45 36.96 -3.89
CA SER A 307 -6.06 35.93 -4.76
C SER A 307 -5.02 34.98 -5.36
N VAL A 308 -3.81 35.46 -5.66
CA VAL A 308 -2.70 34.60 -6.14
C VAL A 308 -2.31 33.58 -5.08
N LEU A 309 -2.17 34.02 -3.82
CA LEU A 309 -1.72 33.15 -2.73
C LEU A 309 -2.72 32.03 -2.43
N VAL A 310 -4.02 32.29 -2.56
CA VAL A 310 -5.09 31.28 -2.43
C VAL A 310 -5.02 30.24 -3.55
N VAL A 311 -4.78 30.67 -4.79
CA VAL A 311 -4.61 29.73 -5.91
C VAL A 311 -3.39 28.85 -5.68
N VAL A 312 -2.25 29.44 -5.27
CA VAL A 312 -1.03 28.67 -4.97
C VAL A 312 -1.25 27.66 -3.84
N GLU A 313 -1.97 28.05 -2.79
CA GLU A 313 -2.34 27.16 -1.67
C GLU A 313 -3.13 25.94 -2.15
N GLN A 314 -4.16 26.15 -2.97
CA GLN A 314 -4.97 25.07 -3.54
C GLN A 314 -4.10 24.11 -4.35
N PHE A 315 -3.24 24.63 -5.23
CA PHE A 315 -2.32 23.80 -6.02
C PHE A 315 -1.36 22.99 -5.15
N CYS A 316 -0.87 23.54 -4.03
CA CYS A 316 -0.03 22.80 -3.09
C CYS A 316 -0.76 21.58 -2.52
N TRP A 317 -2.02 21.74 -2.11
CA TRP A 317 -2.85 20.62 -1.65
C TRP A 317 -3.13 19.59 -2.74
N THR A 318 -3.45 20.03 -3.97
CA THR A 318 -3.63 19.12 -5.10
C THR A 318 -2.36 18.31 -5.36
N MET A 319 -1.19 18.95 -5.30
CA MET A 319 0.10 18.30 -5.53
C MET A 319 0.39 17.21 -4.50
N ILE A 320 0.00 17.39 -3.24
CA ILE A 320 0.08 16.31 -2.25
C ILE A 320 -0.78 15.13 -2.67
N MET A 321 -2.04 15.37 -3.05
CA MET A 321 -2.93 14.28 -3.49
C MET A 321 -2.40 13.58 -4.76
N VAL A 322 -1.74 14.31 -5.68
CA VAL A 322 -1.05 13.72 -6.84
C VAL A 322 0.08 12.79 -6.38
N VAL A 323 0.93 13.23 -5.46
CA VAL A 323 2.03 12.41 -4.91
C VAL A 323 1.48 11.16 -4.24
N GLU A 324 0.38 11.28 -3.49
CA GLU A 324 -0.30 10.14 -2.87
C GLU A 324 -0.84 9.15 -3.90
N LEU A 325 -1.53 9.63 -4.95
CA LEU A 325 -2.04 8.77 -6.02
C LEU A 325 -0.91 8.03 -6.75
N ILE A 326 0.22 8.71 -7.01
CA ILE A 326 1.41 8.09 -7.60
C ILE A 326 1.99 7.05 -6.64
N ALA A 327 2.10 7.35 -5.34
CA ALA A 327 2.63 6.41 -4.35
C ALA A 327 1.79 5.13 -4.29
N ILE A 328 0.46 5.26 -4.23
CA ILE A 328 -0.49 4.13 -4.26
C ILE A 328 -0.27 3.29 -5.52
N THR A 329 -0.30 3.91 -6.70
CA THR A 329 -0.23 3.18 -7.97
C THR A 329 1.13 2.50 -8.18
N VAL A 330 2.24 3.17 -7.83
CA VAL A 330 3.59 2.61 -7.95
C VAL A 330 3.80 1.44 -7.01
N VAL A 331 3.42 1.56 -5.74
CA VAL A 331 3.62 0.50 -4.75
C VAL A 331 2.76 -0.74 -5.09
N CYS A 332 1.51 -0.55 -5.53
CA CYS A 332 0.67 -1.62 -6.06
C CYS A 332 1.32 -2.31 -7.28
N HIS A 333 1.84 -1.53 -8.23
CA HIS A 333 2.48 -2.06 -9.43
C HIS A 333 3.72 -2.89 -9.09
N LEU A 334 4.57 -2.40 -8.18
CA LEU A 334 5.77 -3.11 -7.72
C LEU A 334 5.41 -4.43 -7.04
N ALA A 335 4.41 -4.44 -6.17
CA ALA A 335 3.92 -5.65 -5.51
C ALA A 335 3.41 -6.69 -6.51
N CYS A 336 2.59 -6.28 -7.48
CA CYS A 336 2.11 -7.15 -8.56
C CYS A 336 3.26 -7.70 -9.42
N ALA A 337 4.21 -6.85 -9.82
CA ALA A 337 5.35 -7.24 -10.63
C ALA A 337 6.24 -8.26 -9.91
N GLU A 338 6.50 -8.07 -8.62
CA GLU A 338 7.31 -8.99 -7.83
C GLU A 338 6.60 -10.34 -7.58
N ALA A 339 5.29 -10.32 -7.36
CA ALA A 339 4.50 -11.55 -7.27
C ALA A 339 4.58 -12.36 -8.59
N MET A 340 4.45 -11.70 -9.74
CA MET A 340 4.59 -12.33 -11.05
C MET A 340 6.03 -12.81 -11.33
N HIS A 341 7.04 -12.09 -10.83
CA HIS A 341 8.45 -12.47 -10.97
C HIS A 341 8.75 -13.85 -10.37
N THR A 342 8.02 -14.27 -9.34
CA THR A 342 8.05 -15.65 -8.82
C THR A 342 7.86 -16.69 -9.94
N GLY A 343 6.89 -16.46 -10.83
CA GLY A 343 6.59 -17.36 -11.94
C GLY A 343 7.72 -17.40 -12.99
N VAL A 344 8.41 -16.29 -13.21
CA VAL A 344 9.58 -16.22 -14.10
C VAL A 344 10.73 -17.06 -13.52
N ILE A 345 11.00 -16.92 -12.22
CA ILE A 345 12.02 -17.74 -11.54
C ILE A 345 11.70 -19.22 -11.68
N LEU A 346 10.46 -19.63 -11.42
CA LEU A 346 10.03 -21.03 -11.50
C LEU A 346 10.11 -21.60 -12.92
N ARG A 347 9.72 -20.83 -13.95
CA ARG A 347 9.87 -21.23 -15.35
C ARG A 347 11.35 -21.43 -15.72
N ASN A 348 12.22 -20.53 -15.30
CA ASN A 348 13.66 -20.66 -15.55
C ASN A 348 14.22 -21.96 -14.96
N ILE A 349 13.74 -22.41 -13.80
CA ILE A 349 14.13 -23.72 -13.24
C ILE A 349 13.68 -24.87 -14.15
N LEU A 350 12.44 -24.81 -14.66
CA LEU A 350 11.87 -25.84 -15.53
C LEU A 350 12.65 -25.99 -16.85
N PHE A 351 13.13 -24.88 -17.42
CA PHE A 351 13.86 -24.89 -18.68
C PHE A 351 15.32 -25.35 -18.57
N HIS A 352 15.99 -25.08 -17.45
CA HIS A 352 17.43 -25.30 -17.33
C HIS A 352 17.84 -26.63 -16.68
N GLU A 353 16.91 -27.40 -16.10
CA GLU A 353 17.24 -28.65 -15.42
C GLU A 353 16.56 -29.90 -16.01
N PRO A 354 17.27 -31.04 -16.12
CA PRO A 354 16.63 -32.34 -16.15
C PRO A 354 16.08 -32.61 -14.74
N LEU A 355 14.85 -32.17 -14.51
CA LEU A 355 14.16 -32.27 -13.23
C LEU A 355 13.65 -33.70 -12.99
N ASN A 356 13.59 -34.10 -11.72
CA ASN A 356 12.81 -35.28 -11.34
C ASN A 356 11.33 -35.05 -11.67
N THR A 357 10.60 -36.11 -11.99
CA THR A 357 9.14 -36.05 -12.22
C THR A 357 8.41 -35.36 -11.07
N MET A 358 8.80 -35.66 -9.82
CA MET A 358 8.19 -35.04 -8.62
C MET A 358 8.49 -33.53 -8.50
N LEU A 359 9.70 -33.07 -8.80
CA LEU A 359 10.06 -31.65 -8.70
C LEU A 359 9.43 -30.83 -9.82
N SER A 360 9.41 -31.38 -11.04
CA SER A 360 8.71 -30.77 -12.18
C SER A 360 7.22 -30.63 -11.90
N ALA A 361 6.58 -31.66 -11.33
CA ALA A 361 5.17 -31.60 -10.97
C ALA A 361 4.88 -30.51 -9.94
N GLU A 362 5.68 -30.39 -8.88
CA GLU A 362 5.46 -29.35 -7.85
C GLU A 362 5.67 -27.93 -8.40
N ILE A 363 6.68 -27.73 -9.28
CA ILE A 363 6.88 -26.44 -9.97
C ILE A 363 5.69 -26.12 -10.88
N GLN A 364 5.17 -27.09 -11.63
CA GLN A 364 4.00 -26.90 -12.48
C GLN A 364 2.77 -26.49 -11.67
N VAL A 365 2.48 -27.16 -10.55
CA VAL A 365 1.37 -26.79 -9.66
C VAL A 365 1.54 -25.37 -9.11
N PHE A 366 2.77 -24.96 -8.77
CA PHE A 366 3.02 -23.60 -8.30
C PHE A 366 2.84 -22.57 -9.44
N LEU A 367 3.32 -22.86 -10.65
CA LEU A 367 3.09 -22.01 -11.82
C LEU A 367 1.61 -21.86 -12.16
N GLU A 368 0.85 -22.95 -12.10
CA GLU A 368 -0.61 -22.94 -12.27
C GLU A 368 -1.28 -22.05 -11.23
N GLN A 369 -0.87 -22.12 -9.96
CA GLN A 369 -1.40 -21.24 -8.91
C GLN A 369 -1.15 -19.75 -9.24
N ILE A 370 0.07 -19.40 -9.65
CA ILE A 370 0.42 -18.01 -9.99
C ILE A 370 -0.36 -17.54 -11.21
N HIS A 371 -0.52 -18.41 -12.22
CA HIS A 371 -1.20 -18.09 -13.46
C HIS A 371 -2.72 -17.95 -13.29
N ASN A 372 -3.34 -18.87 -12.55
CA ASN A 372 -4.79 -18.90 -12.34
C ASN A 372 -5.27 -17.84 -11.35
N ARG A 373 -4.37 -17.31 -10.50
CA ARG A 373 -4.69 -16.29 -9.51
C ARG A 373 -3.67 -15.14 -9.54
N PRO A 374 -3.67 -14.33 -10.62
CA PRO A 374 -2.74 -13.21 -10.73
C PRO A 374 -3.04 -12.17 -9.66
N LEU A 375 -2.00 -11.71 -8.96
CA LEU A 375 -2.15 -10.67 -7.94
C LEU A 375 -2.61 -9.36 -8.61
N ARG A 376 -3.71 -8.79 -8.11
CA ARG A 376 -4.24 -7.50 -8.57
C ARG A 376 -4.76 -6.69 -7.38
N TYR A 377 -4.30 -5.45 -7.26
CA TYR A 377 -4.91 -4.50 -6.35
C TYR A 377 -6.09 -3.83 -7.06
N SER A 378 -7.25 -3.86 -6.41
CA SER A 378 -8.49 -3.33 -6.98
C SER A 378 -9.31 -2.61 -5.92
N ALA A 379 -10.01 -1.57 -6.36
CA ALA A 379 -10.91 -0.78 -5.55
C ALA A 379 -12.32 -1.38 -5.65
N CYS A 380 -12.69 -2.27 -4.71
CA CYS A 380 -13.98 -2.99 -4.68
C CYS A 380 -14.37 -3.67 -6.02
N GLY A 381 -13.39 -4.03 -6.85
CA GLY A 381 -13.63 -4.58 -8.19
C GLY A 381 -14.09 -3.57 -9.26
N LEU A 382 -14.22 -2.27 -8.94
CA LEU A 382 -14.58 -1.23 -9.91
C LEU A 382 -13.45 -0.97 -10.91
N PHE A 383 -12.24 -0.82 -10.41
CA PHE A 383 -11.05 -0.59 -11.23
C PHE A 383 -9.81 -1.20 -10.57
N ASN A 384 -8.81 -1.52 -11.39
CA ASN A 384 -7.50 -1.95 -10.92
C ASN A 384 -6.63 -0.73 -10.61
N ILE A 385 -5.85 -0.82 -9.54
CA ILE A 385 -4.95 0.24 -9.10
C ILE A 385 -3.59 -0.03 -9.76
N ASP A 386 -3.44 0.48 -10.98
CA ASP A 386 -2.23 0.31 -11.79
C ASP A 386 -1.81 1.62 -12.47
N LEU A 387 -0.66 1.58 -13.16
CA LEU A 387 -0.16 2.73 -13.91
C LEU A 387 -1.05 3.10 -15.11
N ALA A 388 -1.85 2.16 -15.64
CA ALA A 388 -2.78 2.43 -16.73
C ALA A 388 -3.95 3.28 -16.25
N MET A 389 -4.45 3.02 -15.03
CA MET A 389 -5.41 3.86 -14.34
C MET A 389 -4.87 5.29 -14.20
N LEU A 390 -3.63 5.46 -13.72
CA LEU A 390 -2.99 6.77 -13.60
C LEU A 390 -2.91 7.51 -14.95
N CYS A 391 -2.50 6.82 -16.02
CA CYS A 391 -2.45 7.39 -17.37
C CYS A 391 -3.84 7.82 -17.87
N SER A 392 -4.86 7.00 -17.61
CA SER A 392 -6.26 7.30 -17.95
C SER A 392 -6.76 8.54 -17.20
N PHE A 393 -6.42 8.69 -15.92
CA PHE A 393 -6.73 9.88 -15.13
C PHE A 393 -6.10 11.14 -15.71
N ILE A 394 -4.80 11.09 -16.04
CA ILE A 394 -4.08 12.22 -16.64
C ILE A 394 -4.74 12.62 -17.97
N GLY A 395 -5.06 11.65 -18.83
CA GLY A 395 -5.73 11.90 -20.10
C GLY A 395 -7.13 12.50 -19.93
N THR A 396 -7.89 12.02 -18.94
CA THR A 396 -9.22 12.53 -18.62
C THR A 396 -9.14 13.96 -18.13
N VAL A 397 -8.27 14.25 -17.15
CA VAL A 397 -8.03 15.60 -16.66
C VAL A 397 -7.65 16.51 -17.81
N ALA A 398 -6.66 16.16 -18.63
CA ALA A 398 -6.24 16.95 -19.79
C ALA A 398 -7.39 17.25 -20.77
N THR A 399 -8.28 16.27 -21.01
CA THR A 399 -9.47 16.45 -21.85
C THR A 399 -10.42 17.47 -21.23
N TYR A 400 -10.68 17.39 -19.92
CA TYR A 400 -11.47 18.40 -19.20
C TYR A 400 -10.82 19.79 -19.27
N ILE A 401 -9.49 19.90 -19.17
CA ILE A 401 -8.79 21.19 -19.33
C ILE A 401 -9.10 21.79 -20.71
N ILE A 402 -8.99 20.99 -21.77
CA ILE A 402 -9.26 21.46 -23.15
C ILE A 402 -10.71 21.92 -23.28
N VAL A 403 -11.67 21.14 -22.77
CA VAL A 403 -13.10 21.48 -22.81
C VAL A 403 -13.44 22.72 -21.99
N LEU A 404 -12.72 22.98 -20.89
CA LEU A 404 -12.93 24.18 -20.07
C LEU A 404 -12.31 25.44 -20.68
N ILE A 405 -11.25 25.29 -21.48
CA ILE A 405 -10.58 26.41 -22.17
C ILE A 405 -11.35 26.83 -23.43
N GLN A 406 -11.92 25.86 -24.15
CA GLN A 406 -12.74 26.07 -25.35
C GLN A 406 -14.10 26.67 -24.98
#